data_AF-A0A9D2BK99-F1
#
_entry.id   AF-A0A9D2BK99-F1
#
_cell.length_a   1.000
_cell.length_b   1.000
_cell.length_c   1.000
_cell.angle_alpha   90.00
_cell.angle_beta   90.00
_cell.angle_gamma   90.00
#
_symmetry.space_group_name_H-M   'P 1'
#
loop_
_entity.id
_entity.type
_entity.pdbx_description
1 polymer ?
#
loop_
_entity_poly.entity_id
_entity_poly.type
_entity_poly.pdbx_seq_one_letter_code
_entity_poly.pdbx_strand_id
1 'polypeptide(L)'
;MNTSKYPKPFPVFLGLFFAILCDFALVLGYFYFFVYNVPEQADPTQLDDRYQNGSVVNVQDLNDNRYILMRTSAGELHLLALEKCAFYDRFYYSPKYTVTVPEKRPYTASIRLPNGEAAVTVDSADVLTVQNQQTENPPFQLLLQTLLPVLLLCIEIVLYCTPR
;
A
#
# COMPACT_ATOMS: atom_id res chain seq x y z
N MET A 1 8.04 -61.27 -10.68
CA MET A 1 7.24 -60.37 -9.83
C MET A 1 8.06 -59.11 -9.58
N ASN A 2 7.89 -58.07 -10.39
CA ASN A 2 8.65 -56.83 -10.28
C ASN A 2 7.77 -55.81 -9.53
N THR A 3 8.04 -55.60 -8.26
CA THR A 3 7.34 -54.61 -7.45
C THR A 3 7.80 -53.21 -7.88
N SER A 4 6.89 -52.53 -8.57
CA SER A 4 6.87 -51.08 -8.80
C SER A 4 7.45 -50.29 -7.61
N LYS A 5 8.65 -49.73 -7.81
CA LYS A 5 9.32 -48.78 -6.91
C LYS A 5 9.08 -47.36 -7.44
N TYR A 6 7.83 -46.92 -7.55
CA TYR A 6 7.57 -45.48 -7.65
C TYR A 6 7.46 -44.91 -6.23
N PRO A 7 8.30 -43.93 -5.84
CA PRO A 7 8.13 -43.26 -4.57
C PRO A 7 6.74 -42.63 -4.52
N LYS A 8 6.00 -42.86 -3.43
CA LYS A 8 4.67 -42.28 -3.22
C LYS A 8 4.80 -40.76 -3.37
N PRO A 9 3.99 -40.09 -4.22
CA PRO A 9 4.16 -38.65 -4.53
C PRO A 9 3.74 -37.70 -3.41
N PHE A 10 3.18 -38.22 -2.31
CA PHE A 10 2.64 -37.46 -1.19
C PHE A 10 3.61 -36.51 -0.45
N PRO A 11 4.88 -36.88 -0.13
CA PRO A 11 5.79 -35.99 0.58
C PRO A 11 6.28 -34.83 -0.29
N VAL A 12 6.26 -35.00 -1.61
CA VAL A 12 6.62 -33.96 -2.59
C VAL A 12 5.57 -32.86 -2.63
N PHE A 13 4.28 -33.23 -2.72
CA PHE A 13 3.19 -32.25 -2.70
C PHE A 13 3.12 -31.46 -1.40
N LEU A 14 3.37 -32.12 -0.26
CA LEU A 14 3.40 -31.46 1.03
C LEU A 14 4.58 -30.48 1.13
N GLY A 15 5.78 -30.88 0.68
CA GLY A 15 6.96 -30.02 0.65
C GLY A 15 6.77 -28.79 -0.23
N LEU A 16 6.18 -28.95 -1.42
CA LEU A 16 5.85 -27.86 -2.33
C LEU A 16 4.85 -26.88 -1.70
N PHE A 17 3.78 -27.40 -1.10
CA PHE A 17 2.78 -26.58 -0.42
C PHE A 17 3.40 -25.73 0.71
N PHE A 18 4.30 -26.31 1.51
CA PHE A 18 5.03 -25.56 2.54
C PHE A 18 5.96 -24.49 1.93
N ALA A 19 6.64 -24.79 0.84
CA ALA A 19 7.49 -23.81 0.16
C ALA A 19 6.68 -22.60 -0.34
N ILE A 20 5.53 -22.86 -0.97
CA ILE A 20 4.59 -21.82 -1.41
C ILE A 20 4.10 -20.99 -0.21
N LEU A 21 3.66 -21.63 0.87
CA LEU A 21 3.21 -20.91 2.07
C LEU A 21 4.32 -20.02 2.67
N CYS A 22 5.56 -20.51 2.70
CA CYS A 22 6.70 -19.72 3.16
C CYS A 22 6.96 -18.51 2.25
N ASP A 23 6.87 -18.67 0.93
CA ASP A 23 7.04 -17.56 -0.01
C ASP A 23 5.96 -16.49 0.18
N PHE A 24 4.69 -16.91 0.29
CA PHE A 24 3.60 -15.99 0.64
C PHE A 24 3.85 -15.27 1.97
N ALA A 25 4.29 -15.98 3.01
CA ALA A 25 4.58 -15.38 4.30
C ALA A 25 5.72 -14.35 4.22
N LEU A 26 6.76 -14.61 3.43
CA LEU A 26 7.86 -13.67 3.21
C LEU A 26 7.40 -12.41 2.47
N VAL A 27 6.62 -12.57 1.40
CA VAL A 27 6.08 -11.45 0.62
C VAL A 27 5.14 -10.59 1.48
N LEU A 28 4.23 -11.23 2.23
CA LEU A 28 3.32 -10.56 3.15
C LEU A 28 4.09 -9.83 4.27
N GLY A 29 5.08 -10.49 4.87
CA GLY A 29 5.97 -9.86 5.85
C GLY A 29 6.71 -8.65 5.28
N TYR A 30 7.19 -8.73 4.04
CA TYR A 30 7.83 -7.61 3.36
C TYR A 30 6.89 -6.41 3.21
N PHE A 31 5.67 -6.64 2.72
CA PHE A 31 4.66 -5.58 2.61
C PHE A 31 4.31 -4.98 3.97
N TYR A 32 4.19 -5.81 5.01
CA TYR A 32 3.89 -5.36 6.36
C TYR A 32 5.00 -4.45 6.92
N PHE A 33 6.26 -4.88 6.86
CA PHE A 33 7.35 -4.17 7.54
C PHE A 33 7.93 -3.01 6.73
N PHE A 34 8.01 -3.12 5.41
CA PHE A 34 8.76 -2.18 4.59
C PHE A 34 7.89 -1.25 3.75
N VAL A 35 6.75 -1.73 3.24
CA VAL A 35 5.88 -0.93 2.38
C VAL A 35 4.83 -0.20 3.23
N TYR A 36 3.97 -0.95 3.92
CA TYR A 36 2.92 -0.40 4.79
C TYR A 36 3.44 -0.29 6.21
N ASN A 37 4.49 0.50 6.40
CA ASN A 37 5.22 0.55 7.66
C ASN A 37 4.52 1.39 8.75
N VAL A 38 3.50 2.19 8.39
CA VAL A 38 2.80 3.12 9.30
C VAL A 38 1.55 2.46 9.89
N PRO A 39 1.47 2.21 11.21
CA PRO A 39 0.21 1.78 11.84
C PRO A 39 -0.94 2.78 11.63
N GLU A 40 -2.18 2.30 11.56
CA GLU A 40 -3.38 3.17 11.42
C GLU A 40 -3.54 4.19 12.56
N GLN A 41 -3.03 3.88 13.73
CA GLN A 41 -3.05 4.74 14.93
C GLN A 41 -1.74 5.53 15.12
N ALA A 42 -0.82 5.48 14.16
CA ALA A 42 0.46 6.17 14.29
C ALA A 42 0.27 7.68 14.32
N ASP A 43 1.09 8.35 15.13
CA ASP A 43 1.16 9.79 15.17
C ASP A 43 1.80 10.33 13.86
N PRO A 44 1.11 11.19 13.10
CA PRO A 44 1.64 11.77 11.86
C PRO A 44 2.96 12.54 12.04
N THR A 45 3.26 13.02 13.26
CA THR A 45 4.54 13.69 13.56
C THR A 45 5.76 12.78 13.44
N GLN A 46 5.56 11.46 13.42
CA GLN A 46 6.62 10.46 13.32
C GLN A 46 6.90 10.00 11.88
N LEU A 47 6.19 10.55 10.89
CA LEU A 47 6.31 10.12 9.49
C LEU A 47 7.61 10.58 8.82
N ASP A 48 8.10 11.76 9.17
CA ASP A 48 9.30 12.38 8.61
C ASP A 48 9.82 13.43 9.61
N ASP A 49 11.13 13.65 9.65
CA ASP A 49 11.77 14.60 10.57
C ASP A 49 11.18 16.01 10.45
N ARG A 50 10.71 16.40 9.26
CA ARG A 50 10.10 17.72 9.02
C ARG A 50 8.75 17.93 9.73
N TYR A 51 8.09 16.85 10.15
CA TYR A 51 6.81 16.89 10.84
C TYR A 51 6.93 16.78 12.36
N GLN A 52 8.14 16.54 12.86
CA GLN A 52 8.39 16.51 14.30
C GLN A 52 8.01 17.84 14.94
N ASN A 53 7.28 17.77 16.05
CA ASN A 53 6.71 18.91 16.76
C ASN A 53 5.70 19.74 15.94
N GLY A 54 5.23 19.22 14.80
CA GLY A 54 4.10 19.77 14.08
C GLY A 54 2.77 19.44 14.77
N SER A 55 1.69 20.02 14.26
CA SER A 55 0.34 19.76 14.73
C SER A 55 -0.55 19.31 13.58
N VAL A 56 -1.36 18.28 13.82
CA VAL A 56 -2.43 17.89 12.91
C VAL A 56 -3.53 18.94 12.97
N VAL A 57 -3.87 19.52 11.82
CA VAL A 57 -4.91 20.55 11.69
C VAL A 57 -6.24 19.91 11.30
N ASN A 58 -6.21 18.98 10.35
CA ASN A 58 -7.40 18.31 9.85
C ASN A 58 -7.04 16.92 9.30
N VAL A 59 -7.98 15.97 9.38
CA VAL A 59 -7.83 14.62 8.84
C VAL A 59 -9.12 14.26 8.11
N GLN A 60 -9.00 13.72 6.89
CA GLN A 60 -10.13 13.19 6.15
C GLN A 60 -9.77 11.87 5.48
N ASP A 61 -10.66 10.90 5.60
CA ASP A 61 -10.53 9.59 4.96
C ASP A 61 -11.44 9.51 3.73
N LEU A 62 -10.95 8.95 2.62
CA LEU A 62 -11.72 8.69 1.41
C LEU A 62 -11.18 7.44 0.68
N ASN A 63 -12.05 6.48 0.37
CA ASN A 63 -11.74 5.27 -0.41
C ASN A 63 -10.44 4.58 0.03
N ASP A 64 -10.34 4.24 1.32
CA ASP A 64 -9.15 3.60 1.90
C ASP A 64 -7.86 4.44 1.80
N ASN A 65 -7.97 5.75 1.59
CA ASN A 65 -6.86 6.68 1.71
C ASN A 65 -7.13 7.69 2.82
N ARG A 66 -6.07 8.13 3.49
CA ARG A 66 -6.11 9.14 4.54
C ARG A 66 -5.34 10.38 4.11
N TYR A 67 -5.98 11.53 4.20
CA TYR A 67 -5.42 12.83 3.90
C TYR A 67 -5.30 13.63 5.19
N ILE A 68 -4.09 14.08 5.50
CA ILE A 68 -3.79 14.78 6.75
C ILE A 68 -3.26 16.16 6.40
N LEU A 69 -3.96 17.20 6.83
CA LEU A 69 -3.44 18.55 6.82
C LEU A 69 -2.63 18.76 8.10
N MET A 70 -1.35 19.03 7.93
CA MET A 70 -0.41 19.18 9.03
C MET A 70 0.27 20.54 8.97
N ARG A 71 0.45 21.17 10.13
CA ARG A 71 1.25 22.39 10.27
C ARG A 71 2.59 22.03 10.89
N THR A 72 3.69 22.33 10.21
CA THR A 72 5.05 22.07 10.72
C THR A 72 5.40 23.07 11.82
N SER A 73 6.49 22.79 12.53
CA SER A 73 7.06 23.71 13.54
C SER A 73 7.54 25.04 12.93
N ALA A 74 7.87 25.05 11.64
CA ALA A 74 8.16 26.27 10.87
C ALA A 74 6.90 27.07 10.49
N GLY A 75 5.70 26.56 10.78
CA GLY A 75 4.43 27.20 10.47
C GLY A 75 3.87 26.88 9.08
N GLU A 76 4.57 26.07 8.28
CA GLU A 76 4.14 25.67 6.94
C GLU A 76 3.02 24.64 7.00
N LEU A 77 2.07 24.71 6.07
CA LEU A 77 1.02 23.70 5.92
C LEU A 77 1.43 22.66 4.88
N HIS A 78 1.31 21.40 5.23
CA HIS A 78 1.62 20.24 4.39
C HIS A 78 0.40 19.33 4.32
N LEU A 79 0.08 18.91 3.11
CA LEU A 79 -0.96 17.91 2.86
C LEU A 79 -0.29 16.57 2.67
N LEU A 80 -0.42 15.70 3.67
CA LEU A 80 0.07 14.33 3.64
C LEU A 80 -1.02 13.43 3.04
N ALA A 81 -0.60 12.49 2.20
CA ALA A 81 -1.48 11.49 1.62
C ALA A 81 -0.95 10.09 1.95
N LEU A 82 -1.82 9.28 2.56
CA LEU A 82 -1.51 7.94 3.04
C LEU A 82 -2.46 6.93 2.38
N GLU A 83 -1.92 5.82 1.89
CA GLU A 83 -2.68 4.75 1.24
C GLU A 83 -2.87 3.59 2.22
N LYS A 84 -4.11 3.16 2.49
CA LYS A 84 -4.35 2.00 3.37
C LYS A 84 -4.01 0.71 2.65
N CYS A 85 -3.38 -0.21 3.39
CA CYS A 85 -3.16 -1.56 2.92
C CYS A 85 -4.49 -2.33 2.86
N ALA A 86 -4.71 -3.13 1.82
CA ALA A 86 -5.88 -4.00 1.73
C ALA A 86 -5.86 -5.16 2.75
N PHE A 87 -4.68 -5.56 3.24
CA PHE A 87 -4.50 -6.77 4.05
C PHE A 87 -4.19 -6.49 5.52
N TYR A 88 -3.81 -5.25 5.85
CA TYR A 88 -3.34 -4.86 7.18
C TYR A 88 -3.94 -3.51 7.60
N ASP A 89 -4.08 -3.29 8.90
CA ASP A 89 -4.45 -1.99 9.47
C ASP A 89 -3.25 -1.02 9.50
N ARG A 90 -2.66 -0.82 8.33
CA ARG A 90 -1.45 -0.02 8.13
C ARG A 90 -1.54 0.79 6.84
N PHE A 91 -0.81 1.88 6.81
CA PHE A 91 -0.73 2.79 5.69
C PHE A 91 0.67 2.79 5.08
N TYR A 92 0.71 3.04 3.77
CA TYR A 92 1.90 3.44 3.05
C TYR A 92 1.92 4.96 3.00
N TYR A 93 2.96 5.55 3.58
CA TYR A 93 3.23 6.98 3.46
C TYR A 93 4.16 7.21 2.27
N SER A 94 3.71 8.03 1.32
CA SER A 94 4.49 8.40 0.14
C SER A 94 4.85 9.88 0.19
N PRO A 95 6.12 10.24 0.48
CA PRO A 95 6.58 11.62 0.44
C PRO A 95 6.37 12.30 -0.92
N LYS A 96 6.31 11.51 -2.00
CA LYS A 96 6.12 12.01 -3.37
C LYS A 96 4.72 12.61 -3.59
N TYR A 97 3.71 12.12 -2.89
CA TYR A 97 2.33 12.62 -2.99
C TYR A 97 1.99 13.64 -1.92
N THR A 98 2.98 14.03 -1.13
CA THR A 98 2.85 15.06 -0.11
C THR A 98 3.14 16.42 -0.71
N VAL A 99 2.27 17.39 -0.46
CA VAL A 99 2.31 18.70 -1.11
C VAL A 99 2.34 19.81 -0.08
N THR A 100 3.29 20.74 -0.22
CA THR A 100 3.29 21.98 0.56
C THR A 100 2.13 22.84 0.08
N VAL A 101 1.29 23.24 1.02
CA VAL A 101 0.07 23.98 0.76
C VAL A 101 0.40 25.49 0.77
N PRO A 102 0.21 26.22 -0.34
CA PRO A 102 0.56 27.64 -0.42
C PRO A 102 -0.38 28.51 0.42
N GLU A 103 0.08 29.72 0.76
CA GLU A 103 -0.70 30.71 1.53
C GLU A 103 -1.94 31.22 0.79
N LYS A 104 -1.95 31.16 -0.54
CA LYS A 104 -3.10 31.61 -1.34
C LYS A 104 -4.26 30.62 -1.18
N ARG A 105 -5.37 31.10 -0.62
CA ARG A 105 -6.61 30.32 -0.35
C ARG A 105 -7.77 30.69 -1.29
N PRO A 106 -8.66 29.75 -1.66
CA PRO A 106 -8.55 28.30 -1.43
C PRO A 106 -7.47 27.67 -2.32
N TYR A 107 -6.89 26.56 -1.86
CA TYR A 107 -5.92 25.78 -2.62
C TYR A 107 -6.52 24.42 -2.97
N THR A 108 -6.46 24.04 -4.24
CA THR A 108 -6.93 22.73 -4.71
C THR A 108 -5.78 22.01 -5.42
N ALA A 109 -5.57 20.74 -5.07
CA ALA A 109 -4.61 19.84 -5.71
C ALA A 109 -5.29 18.52 -6.07
N SER A 110 -4.92 17.92 -7.20
CA SER A 110 -5.21 16.51 -7.46
C SER A 110 -4.07 15.66 -6.89
N ILE A 111 -4.43 14.69 -6.06
CA ILE A 111 -3.51 13.70 -5.52
C ILE A 111 -3.91 12.33 -6.06
N ARG A 112 -2.98 11.71 -6.79
CA ARG A 112 -3.15 10.35 -7.32
C ARG A 112 -2.35 9.35 -6.50
N LEU A 113 -3.06 8.56 -5.71
CA LEU A 113 -2.53 7.37 -5.04
C LEU A 113 -2.83 6.13 -5.91
N PRO A 114 -2.14 4.99 -5.68
CA PRO A 114 -2.43 3.73 -6.38
C PRO A 114 -3.90 3.33 -6.31
N ASN A 115 -4.54 3.52 -5.15
CA ASN A 115 -5.92 3.10 -4.90
C ASN A 115 -6.97 4.12 -5.38
N GLY A 116 -6.57 5.28 -5.93
CA GLY A 116 -7.49 6.28 -6.46
C GLY A 116 -6.90 7.67 -6.62
N GLU A 117 -7.66 8.54 -7.27
CA GLU A 117 -7.35 9.96 -7.39
C GLU A 117 -8.39 10.78 -6.62
N ALA A 118 -7.93 11.81 -5.94
CA ALA A 118 -8.79 12.72 -5.22
C ALA A 118 -8.40 14.16 -5.47
N ALA A 119 -9.42 15.00 -5.68
CA ALA A 119 -9.26 16.44 -5.57
C ALA A 119 -9.32 16.81 -4.09
N VAL A 120 -8.22 17.34 -3.57
CA VAL A 120 -8.14 17.84 -2.21
C VAL A 120 -8.13 19.36 -2.24
N THR A 121 -9.10 19.97 -1.55
CA THR A 121 -9.21 21.41 -1.39
C THR A 121 -9.00 21.80 0.06
N VAL A 122 -8.17 22.82 0.29
CA VAL A 122 -7.96 23.45 1.58
C VAL A 122 -8.50 24.87 1.50
N ASP A 123 -9.54 25.15 2.29
CA ASP A 123 -10.19 26.44 2.30
C ASP A 123 -9.43 27.49 3.13
N SER A 124 -10.01 28.67 3.31
CA SER A 124 -9.40 29.76 4.11
C SER A 124 -9.46 29.54 5.61
N ALA A 125 -10.21 28.55 6.09
CA ALA A 125 -10.31 28.17 7.50
C ALA A 125 -9.45 26.93 7.81
N ASP A 126 -8.54 26.55 6.91
CA ASP A 126 -7.74 25.33 6.98
C ASP A 126 -8.59 24.05 7.09
N VAL A 127 -9.81 24.07 6.54
CA VAL A 127 -10.66 22.89 6.45
C VAL A 127 -10.31 22.12 5.20
N LEU A 128 -10.06 20.82 5.38
CA LEU A 128 -9.80 19.89 4.30
C LEU A 128 -11.13 19.39 3.72
N THR A 129 -11.25 19.44 2.40
CA THR A 129 -12.34 18.81 1.64
C THR A 129 -11.75 17.93 0.56
N VAL A 130 -11.97 16.62 0.67
CA VAL A 130 -11.52 15.61 -0.29
C VAL A 130 -12.73 15.14 -1.10
N GLN A 131 -12.61 15.24 -2.41
CA GLN A 131 -13.61 14.75 -3.35
C GLN A 131 -13.00 13.67 -4.22
N ASN A 132 -13.74 12.58 -4.40
CA ASN A 132 -13.35 11.51 -5.31
C ASN A 132 -13.32 12.06 -6.73
N GLN A 133 -12.14 12.07 -7.36
CA GLN A 133 -12.05 12.26 -8.79
C GLN A 133 -12.10 10.88 -9.41
N GLN A 134 -13.21 10.55 -10.07
CA GLN A 134 -13.34 9.28 -10.77
C GLN A 134 -12.20 9.10 -11.75
N THR A 135 -11.20 8.32 -11.37
CA THR A 135 -10.27 7.70 -12.31
C THR A 135 -10.80 6.31 -12.58
N GLU A 136 -11.23 6.08 -13.81
CA GLU A 136 -11.29 4.74 -14.39
C GLU A 136 -9.86 4.17 -14.43
N ASN A 137 -9.28 3.79 -13.29
CA ASN A 137 -8.11 2.95 -13.35
C ASN A 137 -8.62 1.54 -13.71
N PRO A 138 -8.11 0.94 -14.82
CA PRO A 138 -8.33 -0.47 -15.03
C PRO A 138 -7.69 -1.22 -13.85
N PRO A 139 -8.11 -2.46 -13.61
CA PRO A 139 -7.82 -3.21 -12.40
C PRO A 139 -6.36 -3.66 -12.35
N PHE A 140 -5.34 -2.86 -12.72
CA PHE A 140 -3.95 -3.30 -12.83
C PHE A 140 -3.37 -3.80 -11.51
N GLN A 141 -3.77 -3.21 -10.37
CA GLN A 141 -3.46 -3.72 -9.03
C GLN A 141 -4.13 -5.07 -8.78
N LEU A 142 -5.40 -5.23 -9.16
CA LEU A 142 -6.12 -6.51 -9.12
C LEU A 142 -5.48 -7.53 -10.08
N LEU A 143 -5.02 -7.07 -11.24
CA LEU A 143 -4.39 -7.86 -12.30
C LEU A 143 -3.03 -8.36 -11.82
N LEU A 144 -2.25 -7.51 -11.14
CA LEU A 144 -0.98 -7.89 -10.54
C LEU A 144 -1.19 -8.84 -9.35
N GLN A 145 -2.16 -8.54 -8.48
CA GLN A 145 -2.51 -9.41 -7.34
C GLN A 145 -3.04 -10.78 -7.77
N THR A 146 -3.72 -10.87 -8.91
CA THR A 146 -4.26 -12.14 -9.42
C THR A 146 -3.30 -12.87 -10.35
N LEU A 147 -2.57 -12.17 -11.23
CA LEU A 147 -1.67 -12.80 -12.20
C LEU A 147 -0.32 -13.17 -11.61
N LEU A 148 0.22 -12.41 -10.65
CA LEU A 148 1.56 -12.68 -10.12
C LEU A 148 1.60 -14.04 -9.37
N PRO A 149 0.64 -14.38 -8.49
CA PRO A 149 0.60 -15.70 -7.88
C PRO A 149 0.39 -16.83 -8.89
N VAL A 150 -0.44 -16.61 -9.91
CA VAL A 150 -0.70 -17.59 -10.98
C VAL A 150 0.55 -17.81 -11.84
N LEU A 151 1.29 -16.75 -12.15
CA LEU A 151 2.54 -16.82 -12.91
C LEU A 151 3.61 -17.58 -12.13
N LEU A 152 3.76 -17.28 -10.83
CA LEU A 152 4.71 -17.98 -9.95
C LEU A 152 4.37 -19.46 -9.85
N LEU A 153 3.08 -19.81 -9.66
CA LEU A 153 2.62 -21.20 -9.66
C LEU A 153 2.90 -21.92 -10.98
N CYS A 154 2.67 -21.25 -12.12
CA CYS A 154 2.97 -21.81 -13.44
C CYS A 154 4.48 -22.07 -13.62
N ILE A 155 5.35 -21.15 -13.21
CA ILE A 155 6.81 -21.33 -13.25
C ILE A 155 7.22 -22.53 -12.39
N GLU A 156 6.65 -22.64 -11.20
CA GLU A 156 6.95 -23.73 -10.27
C GLU A 156 6.52 -25.09 -10.84
N ILE A 157 5.32 -25.18 -11.44
CA ILE A 157 4.85 -26.39 -12.15
C ILE A 157 5.80 -26.76 -13.30
N VAL A 158 6.23 -25.78 -14.11
CA VAL A 158 7.15 -26.03 -15.22
C VAL A 158 8.48 -26.56 -14.70
N LEU A 159 9.08 -25.92 -13.69
CA LEU A 159 10.34 -26.36 -13.10
C LEU A 159 10.25 -27.77 -12.50
N TYR A 160 9.10 -28.15 -11.94
CA TYR A 160 8.89 -29.46 -11.32
C TYR A 160 8.59 -30.57 -12.33
N CYS A 161 7.89 -30.23 -13.42
CA CYS A 161 7.53 -31.18 -14.49
C CYS A 161 8.60 -31.32 -15.57
N THR A 162 9.61 -30.44 -15.60
CA THR A 162 10.74 -30.59 -16.51
C THR A 162 11.68 -31.67 -15.95
N PRO A 163 11.80 -32.84 -16.59
CA PRO A 163 12.73 -33.87 -16.14
C PRO A 163 14.16 -33.32 -16.24
N ARG A 164 14.92 -33.44 -15.15
CA ARG A 164 16.38 -33.24 -15.16
C ARG A 164 17.06 -34.33 -15.98
#